data_AF-A0AB37J911-F1
#
_entry.id   AF-A0AB37J911-F1
#
_cell.length_a   1.000
_cell.length_b   1.000
_cell.length_c   1.000
_cell.angle_alpha   90.00
_cell.angle_beta   90.00
_cell.angle_gamma   90.00
#
_symmetry.space_group_name_H-M   'P 1'
#
loop_
_entity.id
_entity.type
_entity.pdbx_description
1 polymer ?
#
loop_
_entity_poly.entity_id
_entity_poly.type
_entity_poly.pdbx_seq_one_letter_code
_entity_poly.pdbx_strand_id
1 'polypeptide(L)' 'MNTIINFKPFNPTINDIAIKLAMVLFIPLFLALLVKFILMRFMRESIAGRLAYLSCLFFMYYVFKLVTE' A
#
# COMPACT_ATOMS: atom_id res chain seq x y z
N MET A 1 -20.79 8.36 37.79
CA MET A 1 -19.95 9.35 37.08
C MET A 1 -19.75 8.82 35.67
N ASN A 2 -20.40 9.40 34.66
CA ASN A 2 -20.38 8.88 33.29
C ASN A 2 -19.20 9.50 32.54
N THR A 3 -18.07 8.82 32.50
CA THR A 3 -16.88 9.23 31.74
C THR A 3 -17.12 8.97 30.26
N ILE A 4 -17.77 9.93 29.58
CA ILE A 4 -17.90 9.91 28.13
C ILE A 4 -16.52 10.17 27.54
N ILE A 5 -15.91 9.13 26.95
CA ILE A 5 -14.58 9.19 26.33
C ILE A 5 -14.67 10.06 25.07
N ASN A 6 -13.98 11.21 25.06
CA ASN A 6 -13.97 12.13 23.93
C ASN A 6 -12.80 11.80 22.99
N PHE A 7 -13.11 11.22 21.82
CA PHE A 7 -12.10 10.84 20.82
C PHE A 7 -11.68 11.96 19.87
N LYS A 8 -12.24 13.18 20.00
CA LYS A 8 -11.83 14.36 19.21
C LYS A 8 -10.30 14.61 19.18
N PRO A 9 -9.54 14.43 20.28
CA PRO A 9 -8.09 14.65 20.27
C PRO A 9 -7.31 13.64 19.43
N PHE A 10 -7.87 12.44 19.19
CA PHE A 10 -7.23 11.39 18.38
C PHE A 10 -7.43 11.58 16.88
N ASN A 11 -8.32 12.49 16.47
CA ASN A 11 -8.63 12.74 15.07
C ASN A 11 -7.38 13.05 14.19
N PRO A 12 -6.42 13.89 14.60
CA PRO A 12 -5.19 14.09 13.83
C PRO A 12 -4.34 12.81 13.74
N THR A 13 -4.24 12.02 14.81
CA THR A 13 -3.49 10.75 14.83
C THR A 13 -4.13 9.71 13.91
N ILE A 14 -5.46 9.59 13.92
CA ILE A 14 -6.20 8.68 13.04
C ILE A 14 -6.00 9.09 11.58
N ASN A 15 -6.01 10.40 11.28
CA ASN A 15 -5.79 10.90 9.93
C ASN A 15 -4.37 10.59 9.44
N ASP A 16 -3.36 10.76 10.29
CA ASP A 16 -1.97 10.42 9.97
C ASP A 16 -1.80 8.91 9.67
N ILE A 17 -2.39 8.06 10.52
CA ILE A 17 -2.39 6.60 10.34
C ILE A 17 -3.12 6.21 9.05
N ALA A 18 -4.26 6.83 8.76
CA ALA A 18 -5.01 6.57 7.53
C ALA A 18 -4.22 6.95 6.27
N ILE A 19 -3.53 8.09 6.29
CA ILE A 19 -2.66 8.55 5.19
C ILE A 19 -1.48 7.59 5.01
N LYS A 20 -0.84 7.15 6.10
CA LYS A 20 0.25 6.16 6.08
C LYS A 20 -0.21 4.83 5.50
N LEU A 21 -1.35 4.30 5.94
CA LEU A 21 -1.95 3.08 5.41
C LEU A 21 -2.31 3.20 3.93
N ALA A 22 -2.90 4.33 3.53
CA ALA A 22 -3.20 4.61 2.14
C ALA A 22 -1.93 4.57 1.28
N MET A 23 -0.83 5.19 1.73
CA MET A 23 0.45 5.12 1.02
C MET A 23 0.96 3.68 0.88
N VAL A 24 0.92 2.89 1.96
CA VAL A 24 1.35 1.48 1.95
C VAL A 24 0.52 0.60 1.02
N LEU A 25 -0.76 0.93 0.79
CA LEU A 25 -1.62 0.14 -0.09
C LEU A 25 -1.59 0.63 -1.54
N PHE A 26 -1.75 1.93 -1.76
CA PHE A 26 -1.90 2.48 -3.11
C PHE A 26 -0.58 2.54 -3.89
N ILE A 27 0.55 2.87 -3.25
CA ILE A 27 1.83 3.01 -3.95
C ILE A 27 2.30 1.66 -4.53
N PRO A 28 2.35 0.56 -3.75
CA PRO A 28 2.77 -0.74 -4.28
C PRO A 28 1.84 -1.25 -5.37
N LEU A 29 0.54 -1.02 -5.22
CA LEU A 29 -0.46 -1.46 -6.17
C LEU A 29 -0.30 -0.75 -7.51
N PHE A 30 -0.06 0.57 -7.49
CA PHE A 30 0.16 1.35 -8.70
C PHE A 30 1.46 0.93 -9.41
N LEU A 31 2.55 0.75 -8.66
CA LEU A 31 3.83 0.26 -9.21
C LEU A 31 3.68 -1.15 -9.80
N ALA A 32 3.02 -2.07 -9.10
CA ALA A 32 2.82 -3.43 -9.58
C ALA A 32 1.97 -3.49 -10.85
N LEU A 33 0.95 -2.63 -10.96
CA LEU A 33 0.15 -2.50 -12.18
C LEU A 33 0.99 -1.97 -13.35
N LEU A 34 1.86 -0.99 -13.09
CA LEU A 34 2.77 -0.46 -14.10
C LEU A 34 3.77 -1.54 -14.58
N VAL A 35 4.33 -2.31 -13.66
CA VAL A 35 5.17 -3.47 -13.96
C VAL A 35 4.40 -4.50 -14.79
N LYS A 36 3.17 -4.84 -14.39
CA LYS A 36 2.30 -5.77 -15.14
C LYS A 36 2.07 -5.28 -16.57
N PHE A 37 1.73 -4.01 -16.74
CA PHE A 37 1.46 -3.39 -18.03
C PHE A 37 2.68 -3.46 -18.95
N ILE A 38 3.87 -3.19 -18.42
CA ILE A 38 5.13 -3.31 -19.17
C ILE A 38 5.39 -4.78 -19.53
N LEU A 39 5.28 -5.70 -18.56
CA LEU A 39 5.58 -7.12 -18.77
C LEU A 39 4.62 -7.80 -19.75
N MET A 40 3.35 -7.41 -19.77
CA MET A 40 2.36 -7.91 -20.73
C MET A 40 2.75 -7.63 -22.19
N ARG A 41 3.60 -6.63 -22.44
CA ARG A 41 4.13 -6.36 -23.79
C ARG A 41 5.20 -7.34 -24.24
N PHE A 42 5.90 -7.98 -23.29
CA PHE A 42 7.04 -8.86 -23.57
C PHE A 42 6.76 -10.34 -23.30
N MET A 43 5.80 -10.65 -22.42
CA MET A 43 5.54 -12.00 -21.94
C MET A 43 4.06 -12.33 -21.94
N ARG A 44 3.75 -13.64 -21.91
CA ARG A 44 2.38 -14.14 -21.77
C ARG A 44 1.76 -13.63 -20.47
N GLU A 45 0.49 -13.26 -20.54
CA GLU A 45 -0.25 -12.65 -19.43
C GLU A 45 -0.18 -13.45 -18.12
N SER A 46 -0.15 -14.78 -18.18
CA SER A 46 -0.02 -15.63 -16.99
C SER A 46 1.30 -15.45 -16.23
N ILE A 47 2.40 -15.25 -16.96
CA ILE A 47 3.74 -15.06 -16.39
C ILE A 47 3.89 -13.61 -15.90
N ALA A 48 3.42 -12.66 -16.72
CA ALA A 48 3.39 -11.24 -16.35
C ALA A 48 2.58 -11.00 -15.06
N GLY A 49 1.45 -11.68 -14.90
CA GLY A 49 0.63 -11.59 -13.68
C GLY A 49 1.34 -12.14 -12.44
N ARG A 50 2.06 -13.27 -12.56
CA ARG A 50 2.84 -13.84 -11.45
C ARG A 50 4.00 -12.94 -11.03
N LEU A 51 4.75 -12.38 -11.99
CA LEU A 51 5.82 -11.42 -11.71
C LEU A 51 5.29 -10.12 -11.12
N ALA A 52 4.16 -9.61 -11.63
CA ALA A 52 3.52 -8.42 -11.08
C ALA A 52 3.12 -8.63 -9.61
N TYR A 53 2.54 -9.79 -9.28
CA TYR A 53 2.19 -10.11 -7.89
C TYR A 53 3.43 -10.18 -6.97
N LEU A 54 4.50 -10.81 -7.45
CA LEU A 54 5.77 -10.87 -6.71
C LEU A 54 6.36 -9.47 -6.50
N SER A 55 6.33 -8.62 -7.52
CA SER A 55 6.76 -7.22 -7.42
C SER A 55 5.87 -6.40 -6.48
N CYS A 56 4.56 -6.65 -6.45
CA CYS A 56 3.61 -6.00 -5.55
C CYS A 56 3.96 -6.29 -4.09
N LEU A 57 4.23 -7.56 -3.75
CA LEU A 57 4.64 -7.96 -2.41
C LEU A 57 5.96 -7.28 -2.00
N PHE A 58 6.91 -7.21 -2.93
CA PHE A 58 8.19 -6.56 -2.69
C PHE A 58 8.06 -5.07 -2.44
N PHE A 59 7.26 -4.37 -3.26
CA PHE A 59 6.98 -2.95 -3.07
C PHE A 59 6.20 -2.68 -1.78
N MET A 60 5.26 -3.56 -1.42
CA MET A 60 4.50 -3.42 -0.18
C MET A 60 5.40 -3.50 1.04
N TYR A 61 6.35 -4.44 1.06
CA TYR A 61 7.37 -4.51 2.11
C TYR A 61 8.23 -3.24 2.17
N TYR A 62 8.70 -2.74 1.04
CA TYR A 62 9.55 -1.54 1.00
C TYR A 62 8.81 -0.28 1.45
N VAL A 63 7.58 -0.07 0.98
CA VAL A 63 6.76 1.09 1.38
C VAL A 63 6.36 0.97 2.84
N PHE A 64 6.03 -0.23 3.32
CA PHE A 64 5.75 -0.45 4.75
C PHE A 64 6.96 -0.11 5.62
N LYS A 65 8.15 -0.55 5.22
CA LYS A 65 9.40 -0.21 5.90
C LYS A 65 9.62 1.31 5.92
N LEU A 66 9.50 1.98 4.77
CA LEU A 66 9.68 3.43 4.62
C LEU A 66 8.67 4.29 5.41
N VAL A 67 7.47 3.78 5.65
CA VAL A 67 6.43 4.49 6.42
C VAL A 67 6.59 4.28 7.93
N THR A 68 7.28 3.20 8.32
CA THR A 68 7.47 2.77 9.72
C THR A 68 8.81 3.22 10.31
N GLU A 69 9.90 3.21 9.52
CA GLU A 69 11.18 3.87 9.85
C GLU A 69 11.08 5.39 9.67
#